data_AF-A0A356IWY2-F1
#
_entry.id   AF-A0A356IWY2-F1
#
_cell.length_a   1.000
_cell.length_b   1.000
_cell.length_c   1.000
_cell.angle_alpha   90.00
_cell.angle_beta   90.00
_cell.angle_gamma   90.00
#
_symmetry.space_group_name_H-M   'P 1'
#
loop_
_entity.id
_entity.type
_entity.pdbx_description
1 polymer ?
#
loop_
_entity_poly.entity_id
_entity_poly.type
_entity_poly.pdbx_seq_one_letter_code
_entity_poly.pdbx_strand_id
1 'polypeptide(L)'
;MNSNERSESNAKIPRQPFPNIFTSSANSIAIYTILCILRRMKREVGLEAMLEYLDKYLGAIETYNPRLKQAVTKALGMMSVEKMYREAMK
;
A
#
# COMPACT_ATOMS: atom_id res chain seq x y z
N MET A 1 40.14 28.29 -27.70
CA MET A 1 39.81 27.91 -26.31
C MET A 1 38.30 27.84 -26.23
N ASN A 2 37.74 26.64 -26.18
CA ASN A 2 36.31 26.37 -26.38
C ASN A 2 35.64 26.23 -25.00
N SER A 3 34.80 27.19 -24.63
CA SER A 3 34.07 27.21 -23.38
C SER A 3 32.63 26.76 -23.59
N ASN A 4 32.31 25.60 -23.03
CA ASN A 4 31.20 25.41 -22.10
C ASN A 4 29.75 25.66 -22.59
N GLU A 5 29.05 24.61 -23.03
CA GLU A 5 27.60 24.46 -22.85
C GLU A 5 27.21 22.97 -22.72
N ARG A 6 27.32 22.40 -21.50
CA ARG A 6 26.57 21.19 -21.13
C ARG A 6 25.24 21.65 -20.53
N SER A 7 24.22 21.73 -21.38
CA SER A 7 22.84 21.88 -20.94
C SER A 7 22.37 20.56 -20.32
N GLU A 8 22.47 20.45 -19.01
CA GLU A 8 21.82 19.39 -18.25
C GLU A 8 20.30 19.59 -18.35
N SER A 9 19.67 18.82 -19.24
CA SER A 9 18.22 18.73 -19.35
C SER A 9 17.68 18.04 -18.08
N ASN A 10 17.40 18.85 -17.06
CA ASN A 10 16.75 18.43 -15.83
C ASN A 10 15.26 18.16 -16.13
N ALA A 11 15.00 17.04 -16.81
CA ALA A 11 13.66 16.57 -17.12
C ALA A 11 12.95 16.25 -15.80
N LYS A 12 12.10 17.18 -15.35
CA LYS A 12 11.17 16.99 -14.24
C LYS A 12 10.29 15.78 -14.57
N ILE A 13 10.62 14.62 -14.02
CA ILE A 13 9.76 13.43 -14.10
C ILE A 13 8.42 13.83 -13.47
N PRO A 14 7.30 13.81 -14.23
CA PRO A 14 6.00 14.13 -13.66
C PRO A 14 5.72 13.12 -12.54
N ARG A 15 5.59 13.60 -11.30
CA ARG A 15 5.06 12.77 -10.20
C ARG A 15 3.61 12.51 -10.55
N GLN A 16 3.33 11.39 -11.22
CA GLN A 16 1.94 11.00 -11.45
C GLN A 16 1.28 10.82 -10.08
N PRO A 17 0.14 11.48 -9.82
CA PRO A 17 -0.61 11.25 -8.60
C PRO A 17 -1.00 9.78 -8.59
N PHE A 18 -0.64 9.07 -7.52
CA PHE A 18 -1.05 7.69 -7.35
C PHE A 18 -2.57 7.62 -7.46
N PRO A 19 -3.12 6.68 -8.25
CA PRO A 19 -4.55 6.48 -8.27
C PRO A 19 -4.98 6.17 -6.83
N ASN A 20 -5.79 7.06 -6.28
CA ASN A 20 -6.29 6.94 -4.93
C ASN A 20 -7.00 5.59 -4.85
N ILE A 21 -6.46 4.63 -4.09
CA ILE A 21 -6.84 3.20 -4.13
C ILE A 21 -8.33 3.01 -3.84
N PHE A 22 -8.94 3.99 -3.17
CA PHE A 22 -10.37 4.13 -2.86
C PHE A 22 -11.27 4.55 -4.05
N THR A 23 -10.73 4.86 -5.23
CA THR A 23 -11.51 5.38 -6.38
C THR A 23 -12.21 4.30 -7.19
N SER A 24 -11.72 3.05 -7.16
CA SER A 24 -12.42 1.91 -7.73
C SER A 24 -13.40 1.34 -6.69
N SER A 25 -14.68 1.30 -7.02
CA SER A 25 -15.72 0.72 -6.16
C SER A 25 -15.41 -0.73 -5.79
N ALA A 26 -14.85 -1.51 -6.72
CA ALA A 26 -14.42 -2.89 -6.48
C ALA A 26 -13.30 -2.97 -5.44
N ASN A 27 -12.31 -2.08 -5.50
CA ASN A 27 -11.22 -2.03 -4.53
C ASN A 27 -11.74 -1.64 -3.14
N SER A 28 -12.64 -0.67 -3.08
CA SER A 28 -13.26 -0.22 -1.83
C SER A 28 -14.10 -1.34 -1.18
N ILE A 29 -14.87 -2.11 -1.97
CA ILE A 29 -15.62 -3.28 -1.49
C ILE A 29 -14.67 -4.35 -0.94
N ALA A 30 -13.60 -4.66 -1.67
CA ALA A 30 -12.63 -5.67 -1.24
C ALA A 30 -11.93 -5.26 0.07
N ILE A 31 -11.47 -4.01 0.18
CA ILE A 31 -10.85 -3.46 1.39
C ILE A 31 -11.84 -3.50 2.56
N TYR A 32 -13.07 -3.02 2.35
CA TYR A 32 -14.10 -3.03 3.39
C TYR A 32 -14.40 -4.45 3.89
N THR A 33 -14.52 -5.41 2.98
CA THR A 33 -14.75 -6.82 3.31
C THR A 33 -13.64 -7.39 4.19
N ILE A 34 -12.37 -7.14 3.83
CA ILE A 34 -11.22 -7.61 4.61
C ILE A 34 -11.21 -6.97 6.01
N LEU A 35 -11.47 -5.66 6.11
CA LEU A 35 -11.55 -4.98 7.41
C LEU A 35 -12.66 -5.55 8.31
N CYS A 36 -13.82 -5.89 7.74
CA CYS A 36 -14.91 -6.54 8.46
C CYS A 36 -14.54 -7.93 8.97
N ILE A 37 -13.85 -8.73 8.15
CA ILE A 37 -13.34 -10.06 8.53
C ILE A 37 -12.36 -9.92 9.69
N LEU A 38 -11.34 -9.07 9.57
CA LEU A 38 -10.34 -8.87 10.64
C LEU A 38 -10.98 -8.38 11.94
N ARG A 39 -11.94 -7.46 11.86
CA ARG A 39 -12.70 -6.99 13.03
C ARG A 39 -13.48 -8.12 13.70
N ARG A 40 -14.08 -9.02 12.92
CA ARG A 40 -14.80 -10.19 13.42
C ARG A 40 -13.84 -11.18 14.09
N MET A 41 -12.72 -11.48 13.45
CA MET A 41 -11.69 -12.36 14.02
C MET A 41 -11.16 -11.83 15.34
N LYS A 42 -10.82 -10.53 15.41
CA LYS A 42 -10.40 -9.90 16.67
C LYS A 42 -11.39 -10.13 17.81
N ARG A 43 -12.70 -10.13 17.53
CA ARG A 43 -13.77 -10.33 18.52
C ARG A 43 -13.96 -11.79 18.90
N GLU A 44 -13.89 -12.70 17.94
CA GLU A 44 -14.25 -14.12 18.14
C GLU A 44 -13.07 -14.98 18.59
N VAL A 45 -11.86 -14.70 18.09
CA VAL A 45 -10.67 -15.53 18.32
C VAL A 45 -9.51 -14.76 18.97
N GLY A 46 -9.65 -13.45 19.15
CA GLY A 46 -8.63 -12.61 19.78
C GLY A 46 -7.63 -11.98 18.81
N LEU A 47 -6.71 -11.19 19.36
CA LEU A 47 -5.76 -10.41 18.58
C LEU A 47 -4.66 -11.27 17.96
N GLU A 48 -4.08 -12.21 18.73
CA GLU A 48 -2.99 -13.05 18.25
C GLU A 48 -3.42 -13.91 17.05
N ALA A 49 -4.57 -14.56 17.15
CA ALA A 49 -5.10 -15.39 16.05
C ALA A 49 -5.43 -14.56 14.80
N MET A 50 -5.91 -13.32 14.96
CA MET A 50 -6.14 -12.40 13.84
C MET A 50 -4.82 -12.02 13.15
N LEU A 51 -3.75 -11.76 13.91
CA LEU A 51 -2.43 -11.43 13.36
C LEU A 51 -1.82 -12.64 12.64
N GLU A 52 -1.89 -13.84 13.23
CA GLU A 52 -1.41 -15.07 12.60
C GLU A 52 -2.13 -15.35 11.27
N TYR A 53 -3.45 -15.14 11.23
CA TYR A 53 -4.23 -15.26 10.00
C TYR A 53 -3.74 -14.28 8.91
N LEU A 54 -3.52 -13.02 9.29
CA LEU A 54 -3.07 -11.98 8.38
C LEU A 54 -1.70 -12.33 7.77
N ASP A 55 -0.74 -12.76 8.59
CA ASP A 55 0.60 -13.14 8.16
C ASP A 55 0.58 -14.34 7.21
N LYS A 56 -0.22 -15.38 7.52
CA LYS A 56 -0.36 -16.56 6.65
C LYS A 56 -0.96 -16.23 5.29
N TYR A 57 -2.03 -15.43 5.26
CA TYR A 57 -2.68 -15.06 4.01
C TYR A 57 -1.84 -14.12 3.16
N LEU A 58 -1.15 -13.15 3.78
CA LEU A 58 -0.18 -12.31 3.09
C LEU A 58 0.93 -13.18 2.46
N GLY A 59 1.52 -14.08 3.23
CA GLY A 59 2.56 -15.00 2.73
C GLY A 59 2.09 -15.85 1.55
N ALA A 60 0.86 -16.35 1.59
CA ALA A 60 0.27 -17.09 0.46
C ALA A 60 0.14 -16.21 -0.78
N ILE A 61 -0.47 -15.03 -0.67
CA ILE A 61 -0.65 -14.09 -1.80
C ILE A 61 0.71 -13.69 -2.40
N GLU A 62 1.68 -13.38 -1.56
CA GLU A 62 3.03 -13.02 -1.98
C GLU A 62 3.72 -14.15 -2.74
N THR A 63 3.50 -15.39 -2.34
CA THR A 63 4.02 -16.59 -3.01
C THR A 63 3.38 -16.79 -4.39
N TYR A 64 2.05 -16.62 -4.49
CA TYR A 64 1.34 -16.73 -5.77
C TYR A 64 1.63 -15.56 -6.73
N ASN A 65 1.92 -14.36 -6.21
CA ASN A 65 2.13 -13.18 -7.03
C ASN A 65 3.29 -12.29 -6.52
N PRO A 66 4.55 -12.65 -6.80
CA PRO A 66 5.71 -11.89 -6.37
C PRO A 66 5.78 -10.46 -6.92
N ARG A 67 5.20 -10.21 -8.10
CA ARG A 67 5.14 -8.86 -8.69
C ARG A 67 4.21 -7.95 -7.90
N LEU A 68 3.08 -8.47 -7.43
CA LEU A 68 2.17 -7.74 -6.55
C LEU A 68 2.88 -7.32 -5.26
N LYS A 69 3.64 -8.25 -4.64
CA LYS A 69 4.46 -7.93 -3.45
C LYS A 69 5.35 -6.72 -3.70
N GLN A 70 6.17 -6.75 -4.75
CA GLN A 70 7.10 -5.65 -5.07
C GLN A 70 6.38 -4.32 -5.29
N ALA A 71 5.26 -4.35 -6.03
CA ALA A 71 4.47 -3.15 -6.28
C ALA A 71 3.88 -2.57 -4.98
N VAL A 72 3.34 -3.41 -4.11
CA VAL A 72 2.76 -3.00 -2.83
C VAL A 72 3.85 -2.51 -1.87
N THR A 73 5.00 -3.19 -1.77
CA THR A 73 6.13 -2.73 -0.95
C THR A 73 6.62 -1.35 -1.39
N LYS A 74 6.73 -1.11 -2.70
CA LYS A 74 7.11 0.21 -3.23
C LYS A 74 6.07 1.27 -2.88
N ALA A 75 4.77 0.95 -3.02
CA ALA A 75 3.69 1.87 -2.65
C ALA A 75 3.72 2.19 -1.14
N LEU A 76 3.91 1.18 -0.28
CA LEU A 76 4.03 1.36 1.17
C LEU A 76 5.20 2.26 1.55
N GLY A 77 6.35 2.15 0.89
CA GLY A 77 7.49 3.04 1.12
C GLY A 77 7.23 4.51 0.79
N MET A 78 6.17 4.80 0.03
CA MET A 78 5.75 6.16 -0.31
C MET A 78 4.61 6.68 0.57
N MET A 79 4.04 5.82 1.42
CA MET A 79 2.94 6.15 2.33
C MET A 79 3.48 6.34 3.76
N SER A 80 2.96 7.33 4.48
CA SER A 80 3.24 7.48 5.91
C SER A 80 2.17 6.78 6.72
N VAL A 81 2.54 5.65 7.34
CA VAL A 81 1.65 4.91 8.26
C VAL A 81 1.18 5.82 9.40
N GLU A 82 2.06 6.67 9.90
CA GLU A 82 1.73 7.64 10.94
C GLU A 82 0.65 8.64 10.47
N LYS A 83 0.76 9.17 9.25
CA LYS A 83 -0.25 10.06 8.68
C LYS A 83 -1.60 9.35 8.56
N MET A 84 -1.61 8.11 8.07
CA MET A 84 -2.83 7.30 7.95
C MET A 84 -3.49 7.06 9.31
N TYR A 85 -2.70 6.73 10.34
CA TYR A 85 -3.21 6.55 11.70
C TYR A 85 -3.85 7.84 12.23
N ARG A 86 -3.17 8.98 12.08
CA ARG A 86 -3.69 10.28 12.52
C ARG A 86 -4.97 10.67 11.78
N GLU A 87 -5.07 10.36 10.49
CA GLU A 87 -6.29 10.61 9.70
C GLU A 87 -7.47 9.75 10.15
N ALA A 88 -7.23 8.49 10.53
CA ALA A 88 -8.27 7.58 11.01
C ALA A 88 -8.79 7.89 12.43
N MET A 89 -8.02 8.66 13.21
CA MET A 89 -8.36 9.04 14.60
C MET A 89 -8.95 10.44 14.72
N LYS A 90 -9.19 11.14 13.60
CA LYS A 90 -9.96 12.39 13.55
C LYS A 90 -11.44 12.11 13.38
#